data_AF-A0A6I2MB41-F1
#
_entry.id   AF-A0A6I2MB41-F1
#
_cell.length_a   1.000
_cell.length_b   1.000
_cell.length_c   1.000
_cell.angle_alpha   90.00
_cell.angle_beta   90.00
_cell.angle_gamma   90.00
#
_symmetry.space_group_name_H-M   'P 1'
#
loop_
_entity.id
_entity.type
_entity.pdbx_description
1 polymer ?
#
loop_
_entity_poly.entity_id
_entity_poly.type
_entity_poly.pdbx_seq_one_letter_code
_entity_poly.pdbx_strand_id
1 'polypeptide(L)' 'MVKKKSAQSTEMAGKQFDVSYYEGETQMEKGLAETHEQVSDDYYEGTIDQQVQGDK' A
#
# COMPACT_ATOMS: atom_id res chain seq x y z
N MET A 1 8.86 1.31 -33.94
CA MET A 1 8.48 1.71 -32.57
C MET A 1 9.55 1.16 -31.62
N VAL A 2 10.48 1.99 -31.15
CA VAL A 2 11.54 1.53 -30.23
C VAL A 2 10.93 1.36 -28.85
N LYS A 3 10.94 0.13 -28.32
CA LYS A 3 10.42 -0.20 -27.00
C LYS A 3 11.38 0.38 -25.94
N LYS A 4 11.03 1.51 -25.33
CA LYS A 4 11.65 2.00 -24.09
C LYS A 4 11.31 1.05 -22.94
N LYS A 5 11.90 -0.14 -22.92
CA LYS A 5 11.84 -1.10 -21.81
C LYS A 5 13.16 -0.95 -21.05
N SER A 6 13.13 -0.48 -19.80
CA SER A 6 14.04 -0.93 -18.72
C SER A 6 13.98 -0.03 -17.48
N ALA A 7 14.29 1.28 -17.61
CA ALA A 7 14.60 2.11 -16.44
C ALA A 7 13.46 2.23 -15.41
N GLN A 8 12.27 2.63 -15.86
CA GLN A 8 11.13 2.85 -14.95
C GLN A 8 10.69 1.56 -14.25
N SER A 9 10.72 0.41 -14.94
CA SER A 9 10.36 -0.88 -14.33
C SER A 9 11.38 -1.31 -13.26
N THR A 10 12.66 -1.04 -13.49
CA THR A 10 13.73 -1.30 -12.52
C THR A 10 13.61 -0.40 -11.30
N GLU A 11 13.22 0.86 -11.46
CA GLU A 11 13.01 1.79 -10.34
C GLU A 11 11.81 1.42 -9.47
N MET A 12 10.80 0.77 -10.03
CA MET A 12 9.63 0.29 -9.28
C MET A 12 9.92 -1.02 -8.54
N ALA A 13 10.74 -1.90 -9.12
CA ALA A 13 11.06 -3.19 -8.54
C ALA A 13 11.89 -3.02 -7.26
N GLY A 14 11.41 -3.58 -6.14
CA GLY A 14 12.13 -3.56 -4.87
C GLY A 14 11.89 -2.34 -4.00
N LYS A 15 11.08 -1.36 -4.44
CA LYS A 15 10.58 -0.31 -3.55
C LYS A 15 9.71 -0.95 -2.45
N GLN A 16 9.95 -0.54 -1.22
CA GLN A 16 9.14 -0.89 -0.04
C GLN A 16 8.50 0.40 0.49
N PHE A 17 7.48 0.24 1.33
CA PHE A 17 6.88 1.37 2.02
C PHE A 17 7.93 2.13 2.84
N ASP A 18 7.84 3.46 2.81
CA ASP A 18 8.57 4.40 3.66
C ASP A 18 7.56 5.39 4.26
N VAL A 19 7.74 5.79 5.51
CA VAL A 19 6.79 6.67 6.22
C VAL A 19 6.62 8.02 5.53
N SER A 20 7.64 8.52 4.83
CA SER A 20 7.53 9.76 4.05
C SER A 20 6.54 9.67 2.88
N TYR A 21 6.15 8.45 2.46
CA TYR A 21 5.25 8.26 1.31
C TYR A 21 3.81 8.69 1.59
N TYR A 22 3.43 8.90 2.86
CA TYR A 22 2.18 9.57 3.20
C TYR A 22 2.09 11.00 2.64
N GLU A 23 3.23 11.67 2.44
CA GLU A 23 3.34 12.98 1.80
C GLU A 23 3.80 12.89 0.34
N GLY A 24 3.96 11.67 -0.18
CA GLY A 24 4.47 11.41 -1.52
C GLY A 24 3.52 11.87 -2.62
N GLU A 25 4.06 12.30 -3.76
CA GLU A 25 3.26 12.81 -4.87
C GLU A 25 3.09 11.78 -6.00
N THR A 26 4.00 10.81 -6.11
CA THR A 26 3.95 9.82 -7.19
C THR A 26 2.88 8.77 -6.93
N GLN A 27 2.36 8.17 -8.02
CA GLN A 27 1.36 7.12 -7.93
C GLN A 27 1.85 5.90 -7.13
N MET A 28 3.14 5.56 -7.23
CA MET A 28 3.71 4.42 -6.51
C MET A 28 3.78 4.69 -5.00
N GLU A 29 4.26 5.87 -4.60
CA GLU A 29 4.32 6.27 -3.19
C GLU A 29 2.93 6.27 -2.55
N LYS A 30 1.96 6.89 -3.24
CA LYS A 30 0.56 6.92 -2.79
C LYS A 30 -0.02 5.52 -2.65
N GLY A 31 0.18 4.63 -3.62
CA GLY A 31 -0.33 3.26 -3.53
C GLY A 31 0.32 2.44 -2.41
N LEU A 32 1.63 2.62 -2.16
CA LEU A 32 2.30 1.98 -1.03
C LEU A 32 1.80 2.51 0.31
N ALA A 33 1.55 3.82 0.42
CA ALA A 33 0.97 4.43 1.63
C ALA A 33 -0.48 3.95 1.86
N GLU A 34 -1.30 3.91 0.81
CA GLU A 34 -2.71 3.49 0.87
C GLU A 34 -2.84 2.03 1.35
N THR A 35 -1.98 1.13 0.86
CA THR A 35 -1.98 -0.27 1.31
C THR A 35 -1.41 -0.45 2.72
N HIS A 36 -0.48 0.40 3.14
CA HIS A 36 0.00 0.42 4.53
C HIS A 36 -1.09 0.89 5.51
N GLU A 37 -1.87 1.92 5.13
CA GLU A 37 -3.02 2.39 5.89
C GLU A 37 -4.10 1.32 6.00
N GLN A 38 -4.52 0.72 4.87
CA GLN A 38 -5.51 -0.38 4.86
C GLN A 38 -5.12 -1.53 5.79
N VAL A 39 -3.86 -1.99 5.76
CA VAL A 39 -3.37 -3.06 6.64
C VAL A 39 -3.36 -2.62 8.11
N SER A 40 -3.04 -1.36 8.39
CA SER A 40 -3.04 -0.81 9.74
C SER A 40 -4.46 -0.72 10.29
N ASP A 41 -5.41 -0.20 9.50
CA ASP A 41 -6.82 -0.10 9.86
C ASP A 41 -7.39 -1.50 10.15
N ASP A 42 -7.13 -2.48 9.28
CA ASP A 42 -7.55 -3.87 9.52
C ASP A 42 -6.96 -4.46 10.81
N TYR A 43 -5.73 -4.09 11.17
CA TYR A 43 -5.08 -4.56 12.40
C TYR A 43 -5.67 -3.91 13.66
N TYR A 44 -5.97 -2.60 13.62
CA TYR A 44 -6.44 -1.83 14.77
C TYR A 44 -7.95 -1.84 14.95
N GLU A 45 -8.70 -1.61 13.88
CA GLU A 45 -10.16 -1.50 13.88
C GLU A 45 -10.82 -2.84 13.56
N GLY A 46 -10.08 -3.76 12.94
CA GLY A 46 -10.62 -5.03 12.47
C GLY A 46 -11.30 -4.90 11.10
N THR A 47 -11.60 -6.03 10.49
CA THR A 47 -12.30 -6.08 9.20
C THR A 47 -13.82 -6.09 9.38
N ILE A 48 -14.60 -5.68 8.37
CA ILE A 48 -16.07 -5.80 8.36
C ILE A 48 -16.54 -7.26 8.53
N ASP A 49 -15.72 -8.24 8.12
CA ASP A 49 -15.99 -9.67 8.28
C ASP A 49 -15.83 -10.17 9.73
N GLN A 50 -15.51 -9.28 10.68
CA GLN A 50 -15.46 -9.62 12.09
C GLN A 50 -16.86 -10.07 12.54
N GLN A 51 -17.07 -11.38 12.56
CA GLN A 51 -18.25 -11.97 13.16
C GLN A 51 -18.26 -11.55 14.62
N VAL A 52 -19.21 -10.68 14.99
CA VAL A 52 -19.54 -10.38 16.38
C VAL A 52 -19.99 -11.71 16.98
N GLN A 53 -19.06 -12.47 17.56
CA GLN A 53 -19.41 -13.51 18.51
C GLN A 53 -19.96 -12.74 19.70
N GLY A 54 -21.28 -12.54 19.70
CA GLY A 54 -21.98 -11.88 20.79
C GLY A 54 -21.56 -12.53 22.10
N ASP A 55 -21.23 -11.67 23.07
CA ASP A 55 -20.90 -12.07 24.43
C ASP A 55 -21.94 -13.07 24.92
N LYS A 56 -21.48 -14.29 25.25
CA LYS A 56 -22.27 -15.25 26.03
C LYS A 56 -22.24 -14.87 27.50
#